data_AF-A0A096BKT0-F1
#
_entry.id   AF-A0A096BKT0-F1
#
_cell.length_a   1.000
_cell.length_b   1.000
_cell.length_c   1.000
_cell.angle_alpha   90.00
_cell.angle_beta   90.00
_cell.angle_gamma   90.00
#
_symmetry.space_group_name_H-M   'P 1'
#
loop_
_entity.id
_entity.type
_entity.pdbx_description
1 polymer ?
#
loop_
_entity_poly.entity_id
_entity_poly.type
_entity_poly.pdbx_seq_one_letter_code
_entity_poly.pdbx_strand_id
1 'polypeptide(L)'
;MIQIDDAGSGSLVGGTCIGAMRVETGEFYYDIIPIKYYSKENFKSKHYLDYVVTIVKKLFKKLDVDKNEKILVCRGYMFDNLRKWLNSQNYNYESVSIGEPLQTKIETTFEEYMIKLGLPITFIRYTKYPFHFHKILKWVYADYENRCHLCKTGWKSWQKYGNLKTEVSTQFLNKSNFVCLKCGNSIPNNSIVKVIKYTSNKPTTIFLHKNC
;
A
#
# COMPACT_ATOMS: atom_id res chain seq x y z
N MET A 1 -2.03 10.32 25.73
CA MET A 1 -2.78 9.20 25.11
C MET A 1 -2.21 8.97 23.74
N ILE A 2 -1.85 7.72 23.47
CA ILE A 2 -1.28 7.32 22.19
C ILE A 2 -2.34 6.56 21.38
N GLN A 3 -2.42 6.82 20.09
CA GLN A 3 -3.18 6.00 19.13
C GLN A 3 -2.20 5.33 18.17
N ILE A 4 -2.49 4.08 17.77
CA ILE A 4 -1.68 3.30 16.82
C ILE A 4 -2.60 2.67 15.78
N ASP A 5 -2.27 2.86 14.51
CA ASP A 5 -3.02 2.32 13.37
C ASP A 5 -2.13 1.92 12.20
N ASP A 6 -2.69 1.23 11.21
CA ASP A 6 -2.03 0.86 9.96
C ASP A 6 -2.75 1.35 8.71
N ALA A 7 -2.00 1.60 7.64
CA ALA A 7 -2.55 1.86 6.32
C ALA A 7 -1.78 1.09 5.25
N GLY A 8 -2.49 0.61 4.24
CA GLY A 8 -1.89 -0.07 3.09
C GLY A 8 -1.69 -1.58 3.26
N SER A 9 -2.12 -2.17 4.38
CA SER A 9 -2.11 -3.64 4.56
C SER A 9 -2.90 -4.36 3.46
N GLY A 10 -3.95 -3.74 2.92
CA GLY A 10 -4.75 -4.22 1.76
C GLY A 10 -4.22 -3.84 0.37
N SER A 11 -3.13 -3.06 0.24
CA SER A 11 -2.55 -2.70 -1.06
C SER A 11 -1.63 -3.80 -1.61
N LEU A 12 -1.72 -4.07 -2.92
CA LEU A 12 -0.82 -5.00 -3.62
C LEU A 12 0.63 -4.47 -3.70
N VAL A 13 0.77 -3.17 -3.91
CA VAL A 13 2.06 -2.50 -4.12
C VAL A 13 2.48 -1.79 -2.84
N GLY A 14 3.77 -1.82 -2.56
CA GLY A 14 4.40 -1.13 -1.44
C GLY A 14 4.29 -1.88 -0.11
N GLY A 15 4.90 -1.28 0.92
CA GLY A 15 4.81 -1.76 2.29
C GLY A 15 3.47 -1.47 2.95
N THR A 16 3.46 -1.59 4.27
CA THR A 16 2.33 -1.15 5.11
C THR A 16 2.83 -0.06 6.04
N CYS A 17 2.12 1.07 6.07
CA CYS A 17 2.40 2.16 6.98
C CYS A 17 1.90 1.80 8.38
N ILE A 18 2.76 1.97 9.38
CA ILE A 18 2.42 1.85 10.79
C ILE A 18 2.66 3.22 11.42
N GLY A 19 1.60 3.81 11.97
CA GLY A 19 1.62 5.16 12.53
C GLY A 19 1.26 5.15 14.01
N ALA A 20 1.87 6.08 14.76
CA ALA A 20 1.50 6.37 16.13
C ALA A 20 1.35 7.89 16.30
N MET A 21 0.35 8.29 17.07
CA MET A 21 0.07 9.71 17.34
C MET A 21 -0.17 9.94 18.84
N ARG A 22 0.42 11.00 19.38
CA ARG A 22 0.02 11.57 20.67
C ARG A 22 -1.14 12.53 20.42
N VAL A 23 -2.32 12.19 20.95
CA VAL A 23 -3.56 12.91 20.62
C VAL A 23 -3.55 14.33 21.18
N GLU A 24 -2.96 14.53 22.35
CA GLU A 24 -2.95 15.83 23.03
C GLU A 24 -2.12 16.88 22.28
N THR A 25 -1.00 16.47 21.68
CA THR A 25 -0.06 17.38 20.99
C THR A 25 -0.20 17.33 19.47
N GLY A 26 -0.85 16.31 18.92
CA GLY A 26 -0.92 16.05 17.49
C GLY A 26 0.39 15.52 16.88
N GLU A 27 1.40 15.24 17.71
CA GLU A 27 2.66 14.66 17.25
C GLU A 27 2.42 13.29 16.63
N PHE A 28 2.86 13.13 15.38
CA PHE A 28 2.64 11.93 14.58
C PHE A 28 3.95 11.45 14.00
N TYR A 29 4.25 10.17 14.22
CA TYR A 29 5.37 9.49 13.60
C TYR A 29 4.90 8.18 12.98
N TYR A 30 5.57 7.79 11.90
CA TYR A 30 5.29 6.55 11.20
C TYR A 30 6.57 5.90 10.70
N ASP A 31 6.46 4.64 10.31
CA ASP A 31 7.45 3.92 9.53
C ASP A 31 6.72 2.94 8.59
N ILE A 32 7.42 2.44 7.57
CA ILE A 32 6.87 1.52 6.58
C ILE A 32 7.44 0.13 6.82
N ILE A 33 6.59 -0.89 6.93
CA ILE A 33 7.03 -2.29 6.85
C ILE A 33 7.63 -2.53 5.46
N PRO A 34 8.93 -2.82 5.33
CA PRO A 34 9.57 -2.94 4.03
C PRO A 34 8.95 -4.06 3.18
N ILE A 35 8.91 -3.87 1.86
CA ILE A 35 8.29 -4.82 0.92
C ILE A 35 8.85 -6.24 1.03
N LYS A 36 10.13 -6.39 1.41
CA LYS A 36 10.78 -7.69 1.62
C LYS A 36 10.04 -8.58 2.64
N TYR A 37 9.35 -8.01 3.62
CA TYR A 37 8.55 -8.77 4.60
C TYR A 37 7.26 -9.37 4.01
N TYR A 38 6.90 -8.94 2.80
CA TYR A 38 5.79 -9.47 2.02
C TYR A 38 6.24 -10.43 0.91
N SER A 39 7.49 -10.90 0.94
CA SER A 39 7.95 -11.98 0.06
C SER A 39 7.22 -13.29 0.37
N LYS A 40 7.27 -14.26 -0.54
CA LYS A 40 6.62 -15.58 -0.36
C LYS A 40 7.01 -16.26 0.95
N GLU A 41 8.29 -16.24 1.29
CA GLU A 41 8.83 -16.85 2.51
C GLU A 41 8.45 -16.05 3.76
N ASN A 42 8.74 -14.75 3.76
CA ASN A 42 8.51 -13.89 4.92
C ASN A 42 7.02 -13.72 5.25
N PHE A 43 6.17 -13.66 4.23
CA PHE A 43 4.73 -13.55 4.41
C PHE A 43 4.13 -14.83 5.01
N LYS A 44 4.62 -16.01 4.59
CA LYS A 44 4.19 -17.30 5.16
C LYS A 44 4.52 -17.38 6.66
N SER A 45 5.71 -16.93 7.05
CA SER A 45 6.14 -16.88 8.45
C SER A 45 5.58 -15.69 9.23
N LYS A 46 4.80 -14.80 8.58
CA LYS A 46 4.22 -13.59 9.16
C LYS A 46 5.22 -12.63 9.83
N HIS A 47 6.47 -12.58 9.35
CA HIS A 47 7.51 -11.71 9.94
C HIS A 47 7.16 -10.21 9.91
N TYR A 48 6.22 -9.79 9.06
CA TYR A 48 5.69 -8.43 9.09
C TYR A 48 5.04 -8.07 10.44
N LEU A 49 4.39 -9.01 11.14
CA LEU A 49 3.78 -8.77 12.45
C LEU A 49 4.83 -8.50 13.53
N ASP A 50 5.98 -9.17 13.47
CA ASP A 50 7.11 -8.89 14.39
C ASP A 50 7.77 -7.55 14.06
N TYR A 51 7.82 -7.20 12.77
CA TYR A 51 8.36 -5.92 12.33
C TYR A 51 7.50 -4.74 12.80
N VAL A 52 6.18 -4.90 12.96
CA VAL A 52 5.30 -3.89 13.59
C VAL A 52 5.81 -3.56 14.99
N VAL A 53 6.18 -4.56 15.79
CA VAL A 53 6.74 -4.33 17.15
C VAL A 53 8.02 -3.51 17.07
N THR A 54 8.87 -3.80 16.08
CA THR A 54 10.11 -3.06 15.86
C THR A 54 9.84 -1.59 15.50
N ILE A 55 8.85 -1.32 14.65
CA ILE A 55 8.44 0.04 14.31
C ILE A 55 7.90 0.74 15.56
N VAL A 56 6.93 0.15 16.25
CA VAL A 56 6.25 0.80 17.38
C VAL A 56 7.21 1.12 18.52
N LYS A 57 8.21 0.26 18.81
CA LYS A 57 9.28 0.59 19.77
C LYS A 57 10.02 1.89 19.40
N LYS A 58 10.31 2.11 18.11
CA LYS A 58 10.95 3.35 17.64
C LYS A 58 10.00 4.54 17.77
N LEU A 59 8.72 4.36 17.42
CA LEU A 59 7.72 5.43 17.52
C LEU A 59 7.48 5.83 18.98
N PHE A 60 7.43 4.86 19.89
CA PHE A 60 7.30 5.10 21.33
C PHE A 60 8.46 5.94 21.88
N LYS A 61 9.70 5.64 21.44
CA LYS A 61 10.86 6.46 21.81
C LYS A 61 10.75 7.89 21.29
N LYS A 62 10.20 8.11 20.09
CA LYS A 62 10.03 9.45 19.50
C LYS A 62 8.92 10.26 20.17
N LEU A 63 7.87 9.59 20.64
CA LEU A 63 6.71 10.20 21.29
C LEU A 63 6.88 10.30 22.81
N ASP A 64 8.00 9.82 23.35
CA ASP A 64 8.26 9.71 24.79
C ASP A 64 7.09 9.02 25.53
N VAL A 65 6.74 7.82 25.07
CA VAL A 65 5.55 7.09 25.56
C VAL A 65 5.83 6.46 26.92
N ASP A 66 5.01 6.81 27.90
CA ASP A 66 5.03 6.19 29.22
C ASP A 66 4.23 4.88 29.24
N LYS A 67 4.57 3.96 30.14
CA LYS A 67 3.84 2.68 30.28
C LYS A 67 2.46 2.82 30.90
N ASN A 68 2.25 3.85 31.73
CA ASN A 68 1.02 4.06 32.48
C ASN A 68 0.00 4.89 31.70
N GLU A 69 0.43 5.66 30.70
CA GLU A 69 -0.50 6.40 29.85
C GLU A 69 -1.33 5.46 28.96
N LYS A 70 -2.56 5.89 28.64
CA LYS A 70 -3.46 5.10 27.82
C LYS A 70 -2.96 4.99 26.38
N ILE A 71 -2.86 3.76 25.87
CA ILE A 71 -2.51 3.45 24.49
C ILE A 71 -3.71 2.78 23.80
N LEU A 72 -4.18 3.35 22.70
CA LEU A 72 -5.23 2.82 21.88
C LEU A 72 -4.62 2.15 20.65
N VAL A 73 -4.89 0.86 20.46
CA VAL A 73 -4.36 0.08 19.34
C VAL A 73 -5.51 -0.35 18.44
N CYS A 74 -5.35 -0.16 17.12
CA CYS A 74 -6.32 -0.68 16.17
C CYS A 74 -6.56 -2.18 16.34
N ARG A 75 -7.83 -2.61 16.26
CA ARG A 75 -8.23 -4.02 16.41
C ARG A 75 -7.71 -4.95 15.31
N GLY A 76 -7.23 -4.40 14.19
CA GLY A 76 -6.77 -5.14 13.02
C GLY A 76 -5.67 -6.16 13.34
N TYR A 77 -5.61 -7.25 12.55
CA TYR A 77 -4.67 -8.36 12.74
C TYR A 77 -3.19 -7.93 12.64
N MET A 78 -2.91 -6.78 12.02
CA MET A 78 -1.56 -6.23 11.89
C MET A 78 -0.89 -6.04 13.27
N PHE A 79 -1.69 -5.86 14.32
CA PHE A 79 -1.22 -5.58 15.67
C PHE A 79 -1.24 -6.80 16.61
N ASP A 80 -1.42 -8.02 16.11
CA ASP A 80 -1.50 -9.21 16.96
C ASP A 80 -0.25 -9.45 17.82
N ASN A 81 0.95 -9.35 17.21
CA ASN A 81 2.20 -9.52 17.95
C ASN A 81 2.55 -8.27 18.78
N LEU A 82 2.08 -7.08 18.37
CA LEU A 82 2.22 -5.88 19.18
C LEU A 82 1.47 -6.00 20.50
N ARG A 83 0.22 -6.48 20.48
CA ARG A 83 -0.59 -6.68 21.69
C ARG A 83 0.05 -7.66 22.67
N LYS A 84 0.64 -8.75 22.16
CA LYS A 84 1.43 -9.69 22.98
C LYS A 84 2.64 -9.00 23.61
N TRP A 85 3.37 -8.17 22.85
CA TRP A 85 4.50 -7.42 23.36
C TRP A 85 4.07 -6.39 24.42
N LEU A 86 3.02 -5.61 24.18
CA LEU A 86 2.49 -4.64 25.13
C LEU A 86 2.08 -5.29 26.46
N ASN A 87 1.37 -6.44 26.40
CA ASN A 87 1.06 -7.25 27.58
C ASN A 87 2.34 -7.66 28.33
N SER A 88 3.34 -8.21 27.63
CA SER A 88 4.59 -8.69 28.26
C SER A 88 5.41 -7.58 28.93
N GLN A 89 5.19 -6.32 28.52
CA GLN A 89 5.91 -5.15 29.01
C GLN A 89 5.08 -4.33 30.01
N ASN A 90 3.86 -4.78 30.34
CA ASN A 90 2.90 -4.11 31.23
C ASN A 90 2.54 -2.70 30.77
N TYR A 91 2.33 -2.49 29.46
CA TYR A 91 1.76 -1.23 28.96
C TYR A 91 0.24 -1.18 29.19
N ASN A 92 -0.27 -0.01 29.57
CA ASN A 92 -1.70 0.27 29.65
C ASN A 92 -2.29 0.50 28.24
N TYR A 93 -2.81 -0.55 27.60
CA TYR A 93 -3.42 -0.45 26.27
C TYR A 93 -4.82 -1.05 26.17
N GLU A 94 -5.57 -0.56 25.18
CA GLU A 94 -6.91 -1.00 24.81
C GLU A 94 -6.98 -1.24 23.29
N SER A 95 -7.66 -2.31 22.87
CA SER A 95 -7.91 -2.57 21.44
C SER A 95 -9.20 -1.91 20.98
N VAL A 96 -9.13 -0.91 20.11
CA VAL A 96 -10.28 -0.11 19.68
C VAL A 96 -10.39 0.04 18.15
N SER A 97 -11.52 0.55 17.68
CA SER A 97 -11.55 1.14 16.33
C SER A 97 -10.87 2.50 16.41
N ILE A 98 -9.78 2.69 15.66
CA ILE A 98 -9.17 4.00 15.52
C ILE A 98 -10.02 4.82 14.54
N GLY A 99 -10.24 6.07 14.89
CA GLY A 99 -10.89 7.07 14.04
C GLY A 99 -10.01 8.31 13.92
N GLU A 100 -10.65 9.46 13.80
CA GLU A 100 -9.94 10.74 13.74
C GLU A 100 -9.24 11.10 15.06
N PRO A 101 -8.08 11.81 15.02
CA PRO A 101 -7.41 12.34 13.82
C PRO A 101 -6.39 11.39 13.16
N LEU A 102 -6.09 10.24 13.77
CA LEU A 102 -5.05 9.34 13.27
C LEU A 102 -5.44 8.68 11.94
N GLN A 103 -6.72 8.30 11.77
CA GLN A 103 -7.19 7.62 10.56
C GLN A 103 -6.90 8.43 9.28
N THR A 104 -7.34 9.68 9.20
CA THR A 104 -7.05 10.52 8.02
C THR A 104 -5.54 10.76 7.85
N LYS A 105 -4.80 10.96 8.95
CA LYS A 105 -3.36 11.23 8.90
C LYS A 105 -2.57 10.05 8.32
N ILE A 106 -2.85 8.83 8.77
CA ILE A 106 -2.13 7.64 8.33
C ILE A 106 -2.51 7.22 6.92
N GLU A 107 -3.79 7.35 6.54
CA GLU A 107 -4.23 7.13 5.16
C GLU A 107 -3.53 8.10 4.20
N THR A 108 -3.53 9.41 4.50
CA THR A 108 -2.84 10.43 3.70
C THR A 108 -1.34 10.14 3.58
N THR A 109 -0.71 9.75 4.69
CA THR A 109 0.71 9.37 4.71
C THR A 109 0.99 8.18 3.79
N PHE A 110 0.10 7.19 3.77
CA PHE A 110 0.22 6.06 2.86
C PHE A 110 -0.01 6.47 1.40
N GLU A 111 -0.95 7.38 1.11
CA GLU A 111 -1.12 7.93 -0.24
C GLU A 111 0.17 8.60 -0.75
N GLU A 112 0.80 9.43 0.06
CA GLU A 112 2.07 10.08 -0.27
C GLU A 112 3.19 9.07 -0.53
N TYR A 113 3.27 8.02 0.29
CA TYR A 113 4.19 6.91 0.07
C TYR A 113 3.95 6.23 -1.28
N MET A 114 2.70 5.98 -1.65
CA MET A 114 2.36 5.37 -2.95
C MET A 114 2.67 6.29 -4.14
N ILE A 115 2.49 7.60 -3.98
CA ILE A 115 2.88 8.59 -4.99
C ILE A 115 4.40 8.57 -5.20
N LYS A 116 5.19 8.48 -4.11
CA LYS A 116 6.65 8.36 -4.19
C LYS A 116 7.11 7.08 -4.88
N LEU A 117 6.32 6.00 -4.85
CA LEU A 117 6.55 4.78 -5.63
C LEU A 117 6.19 4.93 -7.13
N GLY A 118 5.59 6.06 -7.52
CA GLY A 118 5.22 6.36 -8.90
C GLY A 118 3.75 6.08 -9.27
N LEU A 119 2.87 5.82 -8.29
CA LEU A 119 1.43 5.76 -8.59
C LEU A 119 0.88 7.17 -8.84
N PRO A 120 0.13 7.39 -9.94
CA PRO A 120 -0.52 8.67 -10.17
C PRO A 120 -1.53 9.02 -9.06
N ILE A 121 -1.58 10.28 -8.65
CA ILE A 121 -2.49 10.80 -7.61
C ILE A 121 -3.96 10.48 -7.94
N THR A 122 -4.33 10.64 -9.21
CA THR A 122 -5.68 10.34 -9.72
C THR A 122 -6.05 8.86 -9.57
N PHE A 123 -5.05 7.99 -9.48
CA PHE A 123 -5.24 6.56 -9.28
C PHE A 123 -5.60 6.23 -7.84
N ILE A 124 -5.06 7.00 -6.89
CA ILE A 124 -5.16 6.80 -5.44
C ILE A 124 -6.44 7.43 -4.88
N ARG A 125 -6.62 8.74 -5.04
CA ARG A 125 -7.65 9.53 -4.34
C ARG A 125 -9.10 9.18 -4.68
N TYR A 126 -9.37 8.70 -5.89
CA TYR A 126 -10.74 8.54 -6.38
C TYR A 126 -11.43 7.25 -5.97
N THR A 127 -10.76 6.34 -5.25
CA THR A 127 -11.17 4.95 -5.38
C THR A 127 -11.43 4.09 -4.14
N LYS A 128 -11.13 4.52 -2.91
CA LYS A 128 -11.34 3.74 -1.65
C LYS A 128 -10.73 2.32 -1.70
N TYR A 129 -9.74 2.06 -0.85
CA TYR A 129 -8.69 1.04 -1.01
C TYR A 129 -9.06 -0.45 -1.25
N PRO A 130 -10.22 -1.05 -0.88
CA PRO A 130 -10.41 -2.50 -1.03
C PRO A 130 -10.72 -3.03 -2.46
N PHE A 131 -11.02 -2.18 -3.46
CA PHE A 131 -11.39 -2.65 -4.81
C PHE A 131 -10.26 -2.59 -5.87
N HIS A 132 -9.02 -2.26 -5.48
CA HIS A 132 -7.98 -1.86 -6.46
C HIS A 132 -6.98 -2.91 -6.87
N PHE A 133 -7.12 -4.18 -6.47
CA PHE A 133 -6.15 -5.20 -6.88
C PHE A 133 -5.92 -5.19 -8.39
N HIS A 134 -6.99 -5.32 -9.19
CA HIS A 134 -6.87 -5.32 -10.65
C HIS A 134 -6.47 -3.96 -11.23
N LYS A 135 -6.82 -2.85 -10.56
CA LYS A 135 -6.47 -1.49 -11.00
C LYS A 135 -4.97 -1.26 -10.82
N ILE A 136 -4.43 -1.54 -9.63
CA ILE A 136 -2.99 -1.51 -9.33
C ILE A 136 -2.26 -2.51 -10.21
N LEU A 137 -2.81 -3.70 -10.43
CA LEU A 137 -2.23 -4.69 -11.32
C LEU A 137 -2.06 -4.15 -12.75
N LYS A 138 -3.02 -3.36 -13.28
CA LYS A 138 -2.84 -2.68 -14.58
C LYS A 138 -1.66 -1.71 -14.56
N TRP A 139 -1.50 -0.94 -13.47
CA TRP A 139 -0.36 -0.04 -13.32
C TRP A 139 0.97 -0.81 -13.26
N VAL A 140 0.99 -1.98 -12.61
CA VAL A 140 2.17 -2.88 -12.62
C VAL A 140 2.46 -3.36 -14.04
N TYR A 141 1.50 -3.95 -14.75
CA TYR A 141 1.71 -4.45 -16.13
C TYR A 141 2.02 -3.35 -17.16
N ALA A 142 1.66 -2.10 -16.89
CA ALA A 142 2.02 -0.97 -17.74
C ALA A 142 3.54 -0.73 -17.80
N ASP A 143 4.29 -1.19 -16.79
CA ASP A 143 5.75 -1.14 -16.75
C ASP A 143 6.30 -2.28 -15.89
N TYR A 144 6.01 -3.52 -16.32
CA TYR A 144 6.14 -4.72 -15.50
C TYR A 144 7.54 -4.90 -14.89
N GLU A 145 8.58 -4.82 -15.71
CA GLU A 145 9.98 -5.02 -15.29
C GLU A 145 10.38 -4.07 -14.16
N ASN A 146 9.92 -2.82 -14.21
CA ASN A 146 10.25 -1.79 -13.22
C ASN A 146 9.31 -1.77 -12.01
N ARG A 147 8.22 -2.55 -12.00
CA ARG A 147 7.17 -2.44 -10.96
C ARG A 147 6.84 -3.75 -10.26
N CYS A 148 7.15 -4.89 -10.85
CA CYS A 148 6.85 -6.20 -10.27
C CYS A 148 7.52 -6.41 -8.91
N HIS A 149 8.71 -5.84 -8.71
CA HIS A 149 9.46 -5.92 -7.45
C HIS A 149 8.87 -5.07 -6.32
N LEU A 150 7.93 -4.16 -6.62
CA LEU A 150 7.22 -3.37 -5.64
C LEU A 150 5.99 -4.11 -5.07
N CYS A 151 5.66 -5.29 -5.59
CA CYS A 151 4.46 -6.03 -5.22
C CYS A 151 4.70 -6.96 -4.02
N LYS A 152 3.63 -7.16 -3.23
CA LYS A 152 3.58 -8.12 -2.12
C LYS A 152 3.52 -9.55 -2.65
N THR A 153 4.68 -10.12 -2.99
CA THR A 153 4.76 -11.38 -3.76
C THR A 153 4.27 -12.62 -3.02
N GLY A 154 4.18 -12.57 -1.69
CA GLY A 154 3.64 -13.65 -0.88
C GLY A 154 2.12 -13.80 -0.93
N TRP A 155 1.41 -12.86 -1.54
CA TRP A 155 -0.05 -12.92 -1.64
C TRP A 155 -0.52 -13.97 -2.64
N LYS A 156 -1.58 -14.72 -2.29
CA LYS A 156 -2.21 -15.68 -3.21
C LYS A 156 -2.66 -15.03 -4.52
N SER A 157 -3.18 -13.80 -4.45
CA SER A 157 -3.60 -13.05 -5.63
C SER A 157 -2.42 -12.68 -6.53
N TRP A 158 -1.27 -12.31 -5.97
CA TRP A 158 -0.05 -12.10 -6.76
C TRP A 158 0.46 -13.40 -7.37
N GLN A 159 0.48 -14.50 -6.62
CA GLN A 159 0.88 -15.81 -7.16
C GLN A 159 0.00 -16.23 -8.35
N LYS A 160 -1.28 -15.86 -8.33
CA LYS A 160 -2.22 -16.15 -9.42
C LYS A 160 -2.12 -15.18 -10.61
N TYR A 161 -1.92 -13.89 -10.36
CA TYR A 161 -2.09 -12.85 -11.40
C TYR A 161 -0.84 -12.00 -11.65
N GLY A 162 0.27 -12.25 -10.96
CA GLY A 162 1.49 -11.45 -10.97
C GLY A 162 2.46 -11.76 -12.10
N ASN A 163 2.22 -12.81 -12.89
CA ASN A 163 3.03 -13.15 -14.07
C ASN A 163 2.15 -13.79 -15.17
N LEU A 164 1.19 -13.02 -15.66
CA LEU A 164 0.28 -13.41 -16.73
C LEU A 164 0.95 -13.21 -18.08
N LYS A 165 0.63 -14.09 -19.05
CA LYS A 165 1.03 -13.89 -20.44
C LYS A 165 0.42 -12.59 -20.97
N THR A 166 1.27 -11.74 -21.56
CA THR A 166 0.85 -10.48 -22.17
C THR A 166 1.04 -10.53 -23.68
N GLU A 167 0.18 -9.83 -24.40
CA GLU A 167 0.29 -9.57 -25.83
C GLU A 167 0.50 -8.08 -26.02
N VAL A 168 1.54 -7.70 -26.77
CA VAL A 168 1.89 -6.31 -27.04
C VAL A 168 1.69 -6.02 -28.53
N SER A 169 0.95 -4.97 -28.82
CA SER A 169 0.73 -4.51 -30.20
C SER A 169 0.65 -2.98 -30.27
N THR A 170 0.53 -2.44 -31.48
CA THR A 170 0.28 -1.01 -31.72
C THR A 170 -1.08 -0.80 -32.36
N GLN A 171 -1.77 0.27 -31.98
CA GLN A 171 -3.09 0.63 -32.52
C GLN A 171 -3.18 2.15 -32.73
N PHE A 172 -3.98 2.60 -33.69
CA PHE A 172 -4.33 4.01 -33.84
C PHE A 172 -5.61 4.33 -33.05
N LEU A 173 -5.59 5.41 -32.26
CA LEU A 173 -6.75 5.91 -31.53
C LEU A 173 -7.25 7.24 -32.12
N ASN A 174 -8.47 7.25 -32.64
CA ASN A 174 -9.12 8.47 -33.15
C ASN A 174 -9.48 9.44 -32.00
N LYS A 175 -10.14 8.92 -30.96
CA LYS A 175 -10.47 9.65 -29.73
C LYS A 175 -9.88 8.91 -28.53
N SER A 176 -9.34 9.67 -27.58
CA SER A 176 -8.70 9.14 -26.37
C SER A 176 -9.15 9.92 -25.15
N ASN A 177 -9.66 9.19 -24.17
CA ASN A 177 -9.86 9.66 -22.80
C ASN A 177 -8.92 8.90 -21.83
N PHE A 178 -7.84 8.32 -22.35
CA PHE A 178 -6.94 7.45 -21.61
C PHE A 178 -5.77 8.23 -21.03
N VAL A 179 -5.32 7.80 -19.86
CA VAL A 179 -4.05 8.22 -19.25
C VAL A 179 -3.06 7.09 -19.43
N CYS A 180 -1.87 7.40 -19.91
CA CYS A 180 -0.79 6.41 -20.01
C CYS A 180 -0.36 5.99 -18.60
N LEU A 181 -0.59 4.73 -18.26
CA LEU A 181 -0.26 4.20 -16.94
C LEU A 181 1.25 4.06 -16.69
N LYS A 182 2.09 4.25 -17.72
CA LYS A 182 3.54 4.26 -17.57
C LYS A 182 4.06 5.64 -17.15
N CYS A 183 3.80 6.68 -17.94
CA CYS A 183 4.31 8.04 -17.68
C CYS A 183 3.35 8.95 -16.89
N GLY A 184 2.06 8.57 -16.75
CA GLY A 184 1.04 9.35 -16.04
C GLY A 184 0.40 10.48 -16.87
N ASN A 185 0.86 10.73 -18.08
CA ASN A 185 0.32 11.79 -18.95
C ASN A 185 -0.90 11.32 -19.75
N SER A 186 -1.76 12.29 -20.13
CA SER A 186 -2.89 12.03 -21.04
C SER A 186 -2.40 11.53 -22.40
N ILE A 187 -3.14 10.60 -23.00
CA ILE A 187 -2.91 10.12 -24.37
C ILE A 187 -3.72 11.00 -25.33
N PRO A 188 -3.07 11.73 -26.27
CA PRO A 188 -3.78 12.62 -27.20
C PRO A 188 -4.71 11.86 -28.17
N ASN A 189 -5.70 12.57 -28.70
CA ASN A 189 -6.48 12.12 -29.85
C ASN A 189 -5.60 11.92 -31.08
N ASN A 190 -6.05 11.10 -32.04
CA ASN A 190 -5.36 10.81 -33.30
C ASN A 190 -3.90 10.35 -33.11
N SER A 191 -3.66 9.46 -32.15
CA SER A 191 -2.31 8.99 -31.80
C SER A 191 -2.14 7.49 -32.01
N ILE A 192 -0.93 7.07 -32.38
CA ILE A 192 -0.51 5.67 -32.33
C ILE A 192 -0.13 5.36 -30.89
N VAL A 193 -0.71 4.29 -30.34
CA VAL A 193 -0.49 3.83 -28.97
C VAL A 193 0.07 2.42 -28.95
N LYS A 194 0.81 2.11 -27.89
CA LYS A 194 1.14 0.74 -27.52
C LYS A 194 0.00 0.17 -26.70
N VAL A 195 -0.40 -1.04 -27.03
CA VAL A 195 -1.50 -1.77 -26.40
C VAL A 195 -0.93 -3.02 -25.74
N ILE A 196 -1.18 -3.18 -24.44
CA ILE A 196 -0.86 -4.41 -23.71
C ILE A 196 -2.17 -5.10 -23.36
N LYS A 197 -2.32 -6.36 -23.76
CA LYS A 197 -3.48 -7.20 -23.43
C LYS A 197 -3.07 -8.37 -22.56
N TYR A 198 -3.90 -8.70 -21.59
CA TYR A 198 -3.78 -9.92 -20.79
C TYR A 198 -5.14 -10.29 -20.19
N THR A 199 -5.30 -11.53 -19.75
CA THR A 199 -6.53 -12.00 -19.10
C THR A 199 -6.24 -12.37 -17.66
N SER A 200 -6.89 -11.67 -16.72
CA SER A 200 -6.85 -12.04 -15.29
C SER A 200 -8.12 -12.81 -14.92
N ASN A 201 -9.06 -12.20 -14.19
CA ASN A 201 -10.44 -12.71 -14.12
C ASN A 201 -11.30 -12.26 -15.31
N LYS A 202 -10.86 -11.21 -16.01
CA LYS A 202 -11.46 -10.70 -17.23
C LYS A 202 -10.38 -10.20 -18.20
N PRO A 203 -10.68 -10.14 -19.52
CA PRO A 203 -9.80 -9.50 -20.49
C PRO A 203 -9.50 -8.06 -20.06
N THR A 204 -8.22 -7.71 -20.13
CA THR A 204 -7.72 -6.40 -19.75
C THR A 204 -6.86 -5.84 -20.85
N THR A 205 -7.14 -4.59 -21.21
CA THR A 205 -6.36 -3.80 -22.16
C THR A 205 -5.79 -2.58 -21.46
N ILE A 206 -4.51 -2.31 -21.70
CA ILE A 206 -3.79 -1.12 -21.24
C ILE A 206 -3.34 -0.35 -22.49
N PHE A 207 -3.60 0.95 -22.52
CA PHE A 207 -3.13 1.86 -23.55
C PHE A 207 -1.99 2.71 -22.99
N LEU A 208 -0.87 2.77 -23.73
CA LEU A 208 0.31 3.55 -23.40
C LEU A 208 0.71 4.42 -24.61
N HIS A 209 1.45 5.51 -24.38
CA HIS A 209 2.09 6.20 -25.50
C HIS A 209 3.00 5.22 -26.27
N LYS A 210 3.14 5.40 -27.58
CA LYS A 210 3.93 4.50 -28.45
C LYS A 210 5.34 4.21 -27.92
N ASN A 211 5.98 5.23 -27.34
CA ASN A 211 7.37 5.18 -26.87
C ASN A 211 7.49 4.82 -25.37
N CYS A 212 6.39 4.46 -24.72
CA CYS A 212 6.37 3.98 -23.33
C CYS A 212 6.48 2.45 -23.27
#